data_AF-A0A438MTY1-F1
#
_entry.id   AF-A0A438MTY1-F1
#
_cell.length_a   1.000
_cell.length_b   1.000
_cell.length_c   1.000
_cell.angle_alpha   90.00
_cell.angle_beta   90.00
_cell.angle_gamma   90.00
#
_symmetry.space_group_name_H-M   'P 1'
#
loop_
_entity.id
_entity.type
_entity.pdbx_description
1 polymer ?
#
loop_
_entity_poly.entity_id
_entity_poly.type
_entity_poly.pdbx_seq_one_letter_code
_entity_poly.pdbx_strand_id
1 'polypeptide(L)'
;MSNSRKRGWFTVHAEDYLERGIHKDGFAGKLEDYLKAQGLSLNELPFAYLVTAPRFLGFSFNPVSFWYLYDKTKTLKSMILEVNNTFDERRMYFLPADPNPSKPRFTNAWAKDFHVSPFNDRDGSYSLSAIDPAGHSPRDQTTSIDNTITLSSADGKPKIVARIYSTRPGHDPVNMSRFQFASFILRWWWVGFMTNPRILREARILWAKKLQVFYRPEVYQTSIGRTETEEETTLEPFCRQFLQYCADGSSTFIRYIPAAGPQRGKLILLNPSNSSKGHPNGNKATVDVKILTPEFYSELLRDHNVLRSFDRCCFEAGAGQAMVSISHPELFRKILATTRITARPQGSSGILQSLIDWLRRHRSIPSSLDSNLSTPEQSPASTSFDHFVRSSSGPLEVSIYERICCRVLLADRVALGFPSILRFYVRIAWLGALMKLAVDINRSVIQDVSIPGAWEILPLSLDIFLVVLAKWCL
;
A
#
# COMPACT_ATOMS: atom_id res chain seq x y z
N MET A 1 10.05 21.80 -8.20
CA MET A 1 9.00 22.66 -8.78
C MET A 1 7.74 22.53 -7.95
N SER A 2 7.46 23.53 -7.12
CA SER A 2 6.22 23.64 -6.33
C SER A 2 5.07 23.92 -7.29
N ASN A 3 4.36 22.89 -7.72
CA ASN A 3 3.11 23.05 -8.44
C ASN A 3 2.11 23.61 -7.43
N SER A 4 1.77 24.91 -7.52
CA SER A 4 0.72 25.49 -6.68
C SER A 4 -0.60 24.82 -7.07
N ARG A 5 -0.91 23.71 -6.39
CA ARG A 5 -2.14 22.96 -6.61
C ARG A 5 -3.30 23.93 -6.38
N LYS A 6 -3.98 24.34 -7.46
CA LYS A 6 -5.16 25.19 -7.38
C LYS A 6 -6.15 24.49 -6.45
N ARG A 7 -6.49 25.15 -5.34
CA ARG A 7 -7.46 24.62 -4.37
C ARG A 7 -8.84 24.68 -5.02
N GLY A 8 -9.53 23.54 -5.04
CA GLY A 8 -10.91 23.41 -5.49
C GLY A 8 -11.69 22.59 -4.48
N TRP A 9 -13.02 22.77 -4.46
CA TRP A 9 -13.92 21.95 -3.64
C TRP A 9 -13.86 20.49 -4.08
N PHE A 10 -13.86 20.28 -5.40
CA PHE A 10 -13.73 18.99 -6.04
C PHE A 10 -12.45 18.91 -6.86
N THR A 11 -11.67 17.85 -6.69
CA THR A 11 -10.44 17.63 -7.46
C THR A 11 -10.33 16.19 -7.96
N VAL A 12 -9.66 16.03 -9.10
CA VAL A 12 -9.32 14.73 -9.68
C VAL A 12 -7.82 14.80 -10.02
N HIS A 13 -7.01 14.00 -9.34
CA HIS A 13 -5.56 14.01 -9.52
C HIS A 13 -5.10 12.70 -10.17
N ALA A 14 -4.20 12.82 -11.14
CA ALA A 14 -3.63 11.64 -11.81
C ALA A 14 -2.91 10.70 -10.84
N GLU A 15 -2.39 11.21 -9.72
CA GLU A 15 -1.71 10.42 -8.68
C GLU A 15 -2.58 9.31 -8.07
N ASP A 16 -3.90 9.46 -8.19
CA ASP A 16 -4.89 8.59 -7.56
C ASP A 16 -5.33 7.40 -8.41
N TYR A 17 -4.89 7.32 -9.67
CA TYR A 17 -5.37 6.32 -10.63
C TYR A 17 -4.22 5.55 -11.28
N LEU A 18 -4.52 4.35 -11.80
CA LEU A 18 -3.56 3.42 -12.43
C LEU A 18 -2.38 3.10 -11.50
N GLU A 19 -1.12 3.21 -11.95
CA GLU A 19 0.04 3.02 -11.07
C GLU A 19 0.12 4.13 -10.01
N ARG A 20 0.63 3.84 -8.80
CA ARG A 20 0.71 4.86 -7.73
C ARG A 20 1.76 5.93 -8.03
N GLY A 21 1.54 7.13 -7.46
CA GLY A 21 2.52 8.22 -7.50
C GLY A 21 2.34 9.20 -8.65
N ILE A 22 3.26 10.15 -8.75
CA ILE A 22 3.20 11.26 -9.73
C ILE A 22 3.85 10.83 -11.03
N HIS A 23 3.16 11.07 -12.15
CA HIS A 23 3.71 10.94 -13.49
C HIS A 23 3.86 12.32 -14.12
N LYS A 24 4.97 12.57 -14.83
CA LYS A 24 5.28 13.88 -15.46
C LYS A 24 4.19 14.33 -16.44
N ASP A 25 3.64 13.37 -17.20
CA ASP A 25 2.60 13.60 -18.21
C ASP A 25 1.17 13.38 -17.65
N GLY A 26 1.02 13.36 -16.33
CA GLY A 26 -0.27 13.18 -15.66
C GLY A 26 -0.99 11.89 -16.06
N PHE A 27 -2.28 11.99 -16.38
CA PHE A 27 -3.11 10.85 -16.76
C PHE A 27 -2.66 10.15 -18.05
N ALA A 28 -2.24 10.92 -19.05
CA ALA A 28 -1.87 10.38 -20.36
C ALA A 28 -0.66 9.45 -20.24
N GLY A 29 0.40 9.88 -19.57
CA GLY A 29 1.58 9.04 -19.40
C GLY A 29 1.36 7.82 -18.52
N LYS A 30 0.53 7.93 -17.47
CA LYS A 30 0.14 6.74 -16.68
C LYS A 30 -0.62 5.72 -17.51
N LEU A 31 -1.54 6.19 -18.35
CA LEU A 31 -2.29 5.33 -19.25
C LEU A 31 -1.37 4.70 -20.30
N GLU A 32 -0.42 5.48 -20.83
CA GLU A 32 0.60 4.98 -21.76
C GLU A 32 1.44 3.86 -21.16
N ASP A 33 1.97 4.05 -19.95
CA ASP A 33 2.77 3.05 -19.24
C ASP A 33 1.96 1.78 -18.99
N TYR A 34 0.70 1.93 -18.56
CA TYR A 34 -0.19 0.79 -18.36
C TYR A 34 -0.46 0.04 -19.67
N LEU A 35 -0.78 0.75 -20.76
CA LEU A 35 -1.04 0.13 -22.07
C LEU A 35 0.21 -0.57 -22.62
N LYS A 36 1.39 0.03 -22.48
CA LYS A 36 2.66 -0.61 -22.84
C LYS A 36 2.87 -1.92 -22.08
N ALA A 37 2.53 -1.95 -20.79
CA ALA A 37 2.59 -3.18 -19.98
C ALA A 37 1.58 -4.25 -20.44
N GLN A 38 0.50 -3.86 -21.13
CA GLN A 38 -0.45 -4.77 -21.80
C GLN A 38 -0.03 -5.12 -23.24
N GLY A 39 1.10 -4.62 -23.73
CA GLY A 39 1.55 -4.82 -25.11
C GLY A 39 0.81 -3.95 -26.15
N LEU A 40 0.17 -2.86 -25.70
CA LEU A 40 -0.61 -1.93 -26.54
C LEU A 40 0.04 -0.55 -26.58
N SER A 41 -0.38 0.28 -27.53
CA SER A 41 0.12 1.65 -27.69
C SER A 41 -1.01 2.70 -27.66
N LEU A 42 -0.71 3.92 -27.19
CA LEU A 42 -1.64 5.05 -27.32
C LEU A 42 -1.94 5.43 -28.78
N ASN A 43 -1.08 5.02 -29.72
CA ASN A 43 -1.35 5.23 -31.15
C ASN A 43 -2.56 4.42 -31.64
N GLU A 44 -2.83 3.27 -31.01
CA GLU A 44 -4.01 2.45 -31.28
C GLU A 44 -5.24 2.97 -30.53
N LEU A 45 -5.04 3.52 -29.33
CA LEU A 45 -6.10 3.99 -28.43
C LEU A 45 -5.89 5.46 -28.01
N PRO A 46 -5.98 6.43 -28.95
CA PRO A 46 -5.60 7.83 -28.69
C PRO A 46 -6.61 8.61 -27.83
N PHE A 47 -7.83 8.12 -27.65
CA PHE A 47 -8.85 8.80 -26.85
C PHE A 47 -9.24 7.96 -25.63
N ALA A 48 -9.31 8.61 -24.47
CA ALA A 48 -9.70 7.99 -23.22
C ALA A 48 -10.66 8.88 -22.41
N TYR A 49 -11.67 8.27 -21.81
CA TYR A 49 -12.59 8.92 -20.86
C TYR A 49 -12.56 8.19 -19.52
N LEU A 50 -12.44 8.95 -18.42
CA LEU A 50 -12.45 8.44 -17.06
C LEU A 50 -13.77 8.79 -16.37
N VAL A 51 -14.51 7.77 -15.94
CA VAL A 51 -15.66 7.90 -15.04
C VAL A 51 -15.23 7.54 -13.63
N THR A 52 -15.31 8.50 -12.73
CA THR A 52 -14.85 8.38 -11.33
C THR A 52 -15.56 9.38 -10.43
N ALA A 53 -15.49 9.19 -9.11
CA ALA A 53 -15.90 10.22 -8.17
C ALA A 53 -14.71 11.12 -7.79
N PRO A 54 -14.90 12.46 -7.79
CA PRO A 54 -13.87 13.41 -7.41
C PRO A 54 -13.63 13.42 -5.89
N ARG A 55 -12.45 13.88 -5.48
CA ARG A 55 -12.15 14.23 -4.09
C ARG A 55 -12.96 15.42 -3.66
N PHE A 56 -13.56 15.37 -2.47
CA PHE A 56 -14.11 16.53 -1.81
C PHE A 56 -13.18 16.97 -0.66
N LEU A 57 -12.61 18.17 -0.74
CA LEU A 57 -11.64 18.68 0.24
C LEU A 57 -10.51 17.69 0.60
N GLY A 58 -10.05 16.94 -0.40
CA GLY A 58 -8.98 15.93 -0.25
C GLY A 58 -9.47 14.51 0.08
N PHE A 59 -10.74 14.32 0.42
CA PHE A 59 -11.31 13.01 0.75
C PHE A 59 -12.01 12.37 -0.46
N SER A 60 -11.61 11.16 -0.82
CA SER A 60 -12.35 10.30 -1.75
C SER A 60 -12.13 8.83 -1.41
N PHE A 61 -13.12 8.01 -1.75
CA PHE A 61 -12.97 6.56 -1.86
C PHE A 61 -13.74 6.11 -3.09
N ASN A 62 -13.04 5.50 -4.05
CA ASN A 62 -13.60 5.07 -5.34
C ASN A 62 -13.54 3.55 -5.44
N PRO A 63 -14.62 2.81 -5.10
CA PRO A 63 -14.64 1.35 -5.17
C PRO A 63 -14.34 0.83 -6.58
N VAL A 64 -14.76 1.58 -7.59
CA VAL A 64 -14.44 1.32 -8.99
C VAL A 64 -14.38 2.63 -9.78
N SER A 65 -13.43 2.72 -10.70
CA SER A 65 -13.34 3.75 -11.74
C SER A 65 -13.27 3.09 -13.11
N PHE A 66 -13.88 3.71 -14.13
CA PHE A 66 -13.96 3.16 -15.48
C PHE A 66 -13.21 4.03 -16.45
N TRP A 67 -12.24 3.44 -17.14
CA TRP A 67 -11.59 4.02 -18.30
C TRP A 67 -12.23 3.44 -19.55
N TYR A 68 -12.68 4.30 -20.46
CA TYR A 68 -13.17 3.92 -21.77
C TYR A 68 -12.12 4.33 -22.80
N LEU A 69 -11.65 3.39 -23.61
CA LEU A 69 -10.55 3.60 -24.55
C LEU A 69 -11.04 3.41 -25.98
N TYR A 70 -10.79 4.41 -26.82
CA TYR A 70 -11.31 4.49 -28.18
C TYR A 70 -10.18 4.59 -29.19
N ASP A 71 -10.41 4.02 -30.36
CA ASP A 71 -9.51 4.15 -31.50
C ASP A 71 -9.62 5.53 -32.17
N LYS A 72 -8.84 5.73 -33.24
CA LYS A 72 -8.84 6.95 -34.05
C LYS A 72 -10.22 7.27 -34.66
N THR A 73 -11.07 6.28 -34.84
CA THR A 73 -12.44 6.44 -35.36
C THR A 73 -13.46 6.77 -34.27
N LYS A 74 -13.01 6.91 -33.01
CA LYS A 74 -13.84 7.06 -31.81
C LYS A 74 -14.76 5.87 -31.56
N THR A 75 -14.35 4.68 -31.98
CA THR A 75 -15.03 3.43 -31.62
C THR A 75 -14.47 2.89 -30.32
N LEU A 76 -15.32 2.54 -29.35
CA LEU A 76 -14.90 1.93 -28.09
C LEU A 76 -14.23 0.58 -28.36
N LYS A 77 -12.95 0.45 -28.01
CA LYS A 77 -12.14 -0.77 -28.25
C LYS A 77 -11.81 -1.52 -26.97
N SER A 78 -11.72 -0.84 -25.84
CA SER A 78 -11.46 -1.50 -24.56
C SER A 78 -11.90 -0.63 -23.39
N MET A 79 -12.05 -1.28 -22.23
CA MET A 79 -12.26 -0.62 -20.96
C MET A 79 -11.19 -1.05 -19.95
N ILE A 80 -10.80 -0.16 -19.04
CA ILE A 80 -10.05 -0.53 -17.84
C ILE A 80 -10.97 -0.31 -16.64
N LEU A 81 -11.21 -1.36 -15.87
CA LEU A 81 -11.89 -1.27 -14.59
C LEU A 81 -10.83 -1.23 -13.49
N GLU A 82 -10.69 -0.07 -12.86
CA GLU A 82 -9.84 0.11 -11.70
C GLU A 82 -10.68 -0.14 -10.44
N VAL A 83 -10.51 -1.30 -9.82
CA VAL A 83 -11.23 -1.72 -8.61
C VAL A 83 -10.34 -1.46 -7.40
N ASN A 84 -10.84 -0.71 -6.43
CA ASN A 84 -10.14 -0.42 -5.18
C ASN A 84 -10.91 -1.02 -3.99
N ASN A 85 -10.19 -1.42 -2.94
CA ASN A 85 -10.80 -1.92 -1.70
C ASN A 85 -10.53 -0.98 -0.51
N THR A 86 -11.17 -1.25 0.63
CA THR A 86 -11.00 -0.47 1.87
C THR A 86 -9.65 -0.67 2.56
N PHE A 87 -8.79 -1.54 2.02
CA PHE A 87 -7.41 -1.76 2.49
C PHE A 87 -6.41 -0.90 1.71
N ASP A 88 -6.89 0.03 0.88
CA ASP A 88 -6.08 0.83 -0.04
C ASP A 88 -5.32 -0.05 -1.05
N GLU A 89 -5.88 -1.17 -1.48
CA GLU A 89 -5.31 -1.97 -2.57
C GLU A 89 -6.06 -1.69 -3.87
N ARG A 90 -5.42 -1.97 -5.01
CA ARG A 90 -5.97 -1.70 -6.34
C ARG A 90 -5.75 -2.87 -7.30
N ARG A 91 -6.78 -3.18 -8.09
CA ARG A 91 -6.73 -4.16 -9.19
C ARG A 91 -7.27 -3.54 -10.47
N MET A 92 -6.53 -3.69 -11.57
CA MET A 92 -6.86 -3.11 -12.88
C MET A 92 -7.20 -4.23 -13.83
N TYR A 93 -8.46 -4.30 -14.26
CA TYR A 93 -8.91 -5.27 -15.24
C TYR A 93 -8.96 -4.60 -16.61
N PHE A 94 -8.07 -5.03 -17.52
CA PHE A 94 -8.14 -4.64 -18.93
C PHE A 94 -9.13 -5.53 -19.66
N LEU A 95 -10.14 -4.93 -20.27
CA LEU A 95 -11.24 -5.62 -20.94
C LEU A 95 -11.27 -5.19 -22.41
N PRO A 96 -10.86 -6.03 -23.36
CA PRO A 96 -11.04 -5.74 -24.78
C PRO A 96 -12.51 -5.84 -25.18
N ALA A 97 -12.91 -5.07 -26.19
CA ALA A 97 -14.22 -5.20 -26.82
C ALA A 97 -14.33 -6.54 -27.56
N ASP A 98 -15.55 -7.07 -27.63
CA ASP A 98 -15.87 -8.21 -28.48
C ASP A 98 -15.58 -7.83 -29.94
N PRO A 99 -14.80 -8.64 -30.70
CA PRO A 99 -14.55 -8.38 -32.11
C PRO A 99 -15.83 -8.42 -32.96
N ASN A 100 -16.94 -8.96 -32.43
CA ASN A 100 -18.24 -8.93 -33.07
C ASN A 100 -19.11 -7.77 -32.53
N PRO A 101 -19.23 -6.65 -33.26
CA PRO A 101 -19.85 -5.42 -32.77
C PRO A 101 -21.39 -5.45 -32.76
N SER A 102 -22.02 -6.62 -32.92
CA SER A 102 -23.47 -6.74 -33.06
C SER A 102 -24.26 -6.47 -31.76
N LYS A 103 -23.58 -6.28 -30.63
CA LYS A 103 -24.21 -6.05 -29.33
C LYS A 103 -24.33 -4.55 -29.04
N PRO A 104 -25.49 -4.06 -28.56
CA PRO A 104 -25.69 -2.64 -28.26
C PRO A 104 -24.93 -2.15 -27.02
N ARG A 105 -24.30 -3.07 -26.27
CA ARG A 105 -23.60 -2.80 -25.02
C ARG A 105 -22.23 -3.46 -25.04
N PHE A 106 -21.25 -2.81 -24.41
CA PHE A 106 -19.96 -3.40 -24.13
C PHE A 106 -20.12 -4.48 -23.06
N THR A 107 -19.76 -5.72 -23.37
CA THR A 107 -19.87 -6.85 -22.44
C THR A 107 -18.56 -7.60 -22.32
N ASN A 108 -18.19 -7.98 -21.09
CA ASN A 108 -17.02 -8.81 -20.84
C ASN A 108 -17.25 -9.66 -19.57
N ALA A 109 -16.52 -10.76 -19.40
CA ALA A 109 -16.55 -11.59 -18.20
C ALA A 109 -15.15 -12.11 -17.89
N TRP A 110 -14.78 -12.14 -16.61
CA TRP A 110 -13.44 -12.53 -16.16
C TRP A 110 -13.47 -13.13 -14.75
N ALA A 111 -12.44 -13.90 -14.41
CA ALA A 111 -12.30 -14.47 -13.07
C ALA A 111 -12.03 -13.38 -12.03
N LYS A 112 -12.64 -13.50 -10.85
CA LYS A 112 -12.30 -12.67 -9.70
C LYS A 112 -10.97 -13.13 -9.14
N ASP A 113 -10.05 -12.20 -8.91
CA ASP A 113 -8.76 -12.48 -8.26
C ASP A 113 -8.46 -11.50 -7.11
N PHE A 114 -9.39 -10.59 -6.80
CA PHE A 114 -9.17 -9.48 -5.87
C PHE A 114 -10.13 -9.51 -4.67
N HIS A 115 -9.61 -9.24 -3.47
CA HIS A 115 -10.38 -9.24 -2.23
C HIS A 115 -10.96 -7.85 -1.96
N VAL A 116 -12.26 -7.69 -2.21
CA VAL A 116 -12.96 -6.39 -2.09
C VAL A 116 -13.84 -6.30 -0.85
N SER A 117 -14.11 -7.42 -0.16
CA SER A 117 -15.04 -7.48 0.95
C SER A 117 -14.74 -8.67 1.86
N PRO A 118 -14.81 -8.53 3.20
CA PRO A 118 -14.71 -9.64 4.13
C PRO A 118 -15.82 -10.69 3.97
N PHE A 119 -16.91 -10.41 3.26
CA PHE A 119 -18.02 -11.36 3.08
C PHE A 119 -17.95 -12.12 1.76
N ASN A 120 -16.89 -11.91 0.97
CA ASN A 120 -16.65 -12.64 -0.27
C ASN A 120 -15.19 -13.08 -0.35
N ASP A 121 -15.00 -14.39 -0.50
CA ASP A 121 -13.76 -14.99 -0.98
C ASP A 121 -13.32 -14.40 -2.32
N ARG A 122 -12.12 -14.76 -2.77
CA ARG A 122 -11.60 -14.35 -4.08
C ARG A 122 -12.14 -15.19 -5.23
N ASP A 123 -12.98 -16.18 -4.96
CA ASP A 123 -13.50 -17.10 -5.96
C ASP A 123 -14.70 -16.53 -6.72
N GLY A 124 -14.97 -17.13 -7.89
CA GLY A 124 -16.05 -16.75 -8.79
C GLY A 124 -15.60 -15.85 -9.94
N SER A 125 -16.56 -15.17 -10.56
CA SER A 125 -16.32 -14.38 -11.76
C SER A 125 -17.11 -13.08 -11.74
N TYR A 126 -16.56 -12.06 -12.37
CA TYR A 126 -17.27 -10.85 -12.72
C TYR A 126 -17.79 -10.91 -14.15
N SER A 127 -18.94 -10.29 -14.38
CA SER A 127 -19.39 -9.89 -15.71
C SER A 127 -19.73 -8.40 -15.72
N LEU A 128 -19.45 -7.76 -16.86
CA LEU A 128 -19.73 -6.35 -17.12
C LEU A 128 -20.72 -6.24 -18.26
N SER A 129 -21.67 -5.31 -18.11
CA SER A 129 -22.50 -4.78 -19.19
C SER A 129 -22.53 -3.25 -19.09
N ALA A 130 -21.90 -2.57 -20.04
CA ALA A 130 -21.73 -1.12 -20.04
C ALA A 130 -22.29 -0.48 -21.32
N ILE A 131 -22.84 0.73 -21.19
CA ILE A 131 -23.13 1.59 -22.34
C ILE A 131 -21.85 2.34 -22.71
N ASP A 132 -21.62 2.52 -24.01
CA ASP A 132 -20.64 3.47 -24.52
C ASP A 132 -21.17 4.90 -24.31
N PRO A 133 -20.59 5.69 -23.37
CA PRO A 133 -21.05 7.04 -23.09
C PRO A 133 -20.84 8.00 -24.28
N ALA A 134 -19.91 7.69 -25.18
CA ALA A 134 -19.59 8.49 -26.36
C ALA A 134 -20.25 7.97 -27.66
N GLY A 135 -20.82 6.77 -27.65
CA GLY A 135 -21.38 6.09 -28.83
C GLY A 135 -22.76 6.58 -29.30
N HIS A 136 -23.29 7.66 -28.72
CA HIS A 136 -24.62 8.18 -29.09
C HIS A 136 -24.59 8.93 -30.42
N SER A 137 -25.70 8.85 -31.17
CA SER A 137 -25.91 9.54 -32.45
C SER A 137 -25.65 11.06 -32.30
N PRO A 138 -25.07 11.76 -33.29
CA PRO A 138 -24.76 13.20 -33.22
C PRO A 138 -25.93 14.12 -32.83
N ARG A 139 -27.17 13.62 -32.90
CA ARG A 139 -28.40 14.32 -32.52
C ARG A 139 -28.71 14.28 -31.02
N ASP A 140 -28.17 13.32 -30.28
CA ASP A 140 -28.43 13.13 -28.86
C ASP A 140 -27.12 13.32 -28.09
N GLN A 141 -26.81 14.57 -27.74
CA GLN A 141 -25.57 14.96 -27.05
C GLN A 141 -25.56 14.58 -25.56
N THR A 142 -26.51 13.74 -25.12
CA THR A 142 -26.63 13.38 -23.71
C THR A 142 -25.68 12.22 -23.38
N THR A 143 -24.51 12.55 -22.82
CA THR A 143 -23.62 11.53 -22.25
C THR A 143 -24.35 10.80 -21.12
N SER A 144 -24.69 9.54 -21.32
CA SER A 144 -25.28 8.68 -20.31
C SER A 144 -24.29 7.60 -19.88
N ILE A 145 -24.27 7.30 -18.58
CA ILE A 145 -23.50 6.19 -18.00
C ILE A 145 -24.51 5.15 -17.56
N ASP A 146 -24.25 3.89 -17.86
CA ASP A 146 -25.00 2.75 -17.31
C ASP A 146 -24.10 1.51 -17.37
N ASN A 147 -23.43 1.25 -16.25
CA ASN A 147 -22.52 0.14 -16.09
C ASN A 147 -23.05 -0.79 -15.01
N THR A 148 -23.22 -2.06 -15.35
CA THR A 148 -23.60 -3.11 -14.40
C THR A 148 -22.47 -4.11 -14.29
N ILE A 149 -21.97 -4.33 -13.07
CA ILE A 149 -21.03 -5.39 -12.73
C ILE A 149 -21.77 -6.43 -11.88
N THR A 150 -21.74 -7.68 -12.32
CA THR A 150 -22.30 -8.80 -11.56
C THR A 150 -21.16 -9.68 -11.08
N LEU A 151 -21.11 -9.92 -9.78
CA LEU A 151 -20.30 -10.98 -9.18
C LEU A 151 -21.11 -12.25 -9.11
N SER A 152 -20.61 -13.33 -9.68
CA SER A 152 -21.20 -14.67 -9.60
C SER A 152 -20.31 -15.62 -8.79
N SER A 153 -20.93 -16.57 -8.10
CA SER A 153 -20.23 -17.70 -7.47
C SER A 153 -19.56 -18.61 -8.51
N ALA A 154 -18.71 -19.53 -8.06
CA ALA A 154 -18.15 -20.57 -8.91
C ALA A 154 -19.25 -21.40 -9.63
N ASP A 155 -20.39 -21.60 -8.96
CA ASP A 155 -21.57 -22.28 -9.54
C ASP A 155 -22.42 -21.40 -10.47
N GLY A 156 -21.97 -20.18 -10.80
CA GLY A 156 -22.65 -19.26 -11.70
C GLY A 156 -23.81 -18.46 -11.09
N LYS A 157 -24.10 -18.60 -9.79
CA LYS A 157 -25.18 -17.86 -9.13
C LYS A 157 -24.77 -16.41 -8.85
N PRO A 158 -25.58 -15.40 -9.20
CA PRO A 158 -25.25 -14.01 -8.90
C PRO A 158 -25.22 -13.78 -7.37
N LYS A 159 -24.08 -13.35 -6.83
CA LYS A 159 -23.88 -12.95 -5.44
C LYS A 159 -24.17 -11.45 -5.23
N ILE A 160 -23.65 -10.60 -6.13
CA ILE A 160 -23.77 -9.14 -6.02
C ILE A 160 -24.00 -8.55 -7.42
N VAL A 161 -24.92 -7.59 -7.51
CA VAL A 161 -25.11 -6.77 -8.70
C VAL A 161 -24.89 -5.32 -8.31
N ALA A 162 -23.83 -4.71 -8.84
CA ALA A 162 -23.50 -3.31 -8.64
C ALA A 162 -23.77 -2.55 -9.94
N ARG A 163 -24.60 -1.50 -9.88
CA ARG A 163 -24.93 -0.68 -11.05
C ARG A 163 -24.62 0.79 -10.78
N ILE A 164 -23.92 1.41 -11.71
CA ILE A 164 -23.65 2.84 -11.74
C ILE A 164 -24.33 3.39 -12.99
N TYR A 165 -25.29 4.30 -12.79
CA TYR A 165 -26.09 4.83 -13.88
C TYR A 165 -26.44 6.31 -13.70
N SER A 166 -26.64 7.02 -14.82
CA SER A 166 -27.08 8.40 -14.83
C SER A 166 -28.57 8.49 -14.45
N THR A 167 -28.88 9.34 -13.47
CA THR A 167 -30.26 9.67 -13.09
C THR A 167 -30.76 10.95 -13.73
N ARG A 168 -29.84 11.80 -14.20
CA ARG A 168 -30.07 13.09 -14.87
C ARG A 168 -28.92 13.37 -15.85
N PRO A 169 -29.10 14.27 -16.83
CA PRO A 169 -28.00 14.75 -17.66
C PRO A 169 -26.85 15.31 -16.82
N GLY A 170 -25.62 15.04 -17.24
CA GLY A 170 -24.43 15.61 -16.61
C GLY A 170 -24.37 17.13 -16.79
N HIS A 171 -23.67 17.80 -15.88
CA HIS A 171 -23.35 19.22 -16.04
C HIS A 171 -21.92 19.38 -16.52
N ASP A 172 -21.72 20.20 -17.55
CA ASP A 172 -20.40 20.64 -17.97
C ASP A 172 -19.93 21.78 -17.03
N PRO A 173 -18.84 21.58 -16.26
CA PRO A 173 -18.34 22.61 -15.34
C PRO A 173 -17.90 23.90 -16.05
N VAL A 174 -17.58 23.87 -17.34
CA VAL A 174 -17.20 25.08 -18.11
C VAL A 174 -18.42 25.95 -18.40
N ASN A 175 -19.58 25.33 -18.63
CA ASN A 175 -20.81 25.98 -19.06
C ASN A 175 -21.86 26.09 -17.93
N MET A 176 -21.52 25.67 -16.72
CA MET A 176 -22.44 25.60 -15.58
C MET A 176 -22.81 26.99 -15.04
N SER A 177 -24.09 27.22 -14.77
CA SER A 177 -24.54 28.47 -14.12
C SER A 177 -24.15 28.50 -12.63
N ARG A 178 -24.06 29.70 -12.04
CA ARG A 178 -23.77 29.87 -10.60
C ARG A 178 -24.77 29.12 -9.70
N PHE A 179 -26.04 29.07 -10.11
CA PHE A 179 -27.08 28.33 -9.40
C PHE A 179 -26.89 26.81 -9.49
N GLN A 180 -26.58 26.29 -10.68
CA GLN A 180 -26.27 24.87 -10.86
C GLN A 180 -25.04 24.47 -10.03
N PHE A 181 -24.01 25.32 -10.00
CA PHE A 181 -22.83 25.12 -9.18
C PHE A 181 -23.17 25.08 -7.69
N ALA A 182 -23.87 26.10 -7.18
CA ALA A 182 -24.27 26.14 -5.77
C ALA A 182 -25.14 24.92 -5.40
N SER A 183 -26.09 24.54 -6.25
CA SER A 183 -26.93 23.35 -6.06
C SER A 183 -26.11 22.07 -6.04
N PHE A 184 -25.11 21.96 -6.92
CA PHE A 184 -24.19 20.82 -6.95
C PHE A 184 -23.39 20.71 -5.65
N ILE A 185 -22.74 21.80 -5.20
CA ILE A 185 -21.99 21.81 -3.94
C ILE A 185 -22.90 21.41 -2.78
N LEU A 186 -24.07 22.06 -2.61
CA LEU A 186 -24.99 21.80 -1.51
C LEU A 186 -25.51 20.34 -1.47
N ARG A 187 -25.62 19.69 -2.63
CA ARG A 187 -26.07 18.29 -2.71
C ARG A 187 -24.95 17.29 -2.50
N TRP A 188 -23.74 17.57 -2.95
CA TRP A 188 -22.66 16.58 -3.07
C TRP A 188 -21.53 16.72 -2.07
N TRP A 189 -21.44 17.83 -1.33
CA TRP A 189 -20.33 18.09 -0.39
C TRP A 189 -20.13 17.00 0.67
N TRP A 190 -21.20 16.36 1.13
CA TRP A 190 -21.15 15.40 2.23
C TRP A 190 -20.99 13.94 1.78
N VAL A 191 -21.15 13.66 0.49
CA VAL A 191 -21.23 12.28 -0.04
C VAL A 191 -19.92 11.53 0.19
N GLY A 192 -18.77 12.18 -0.05
CA GLY A 192 -17.45 11.59 0.21
C GLY A 192 -17.27 11.19 1.67
N PHE A 193 -17.61 12.08 2.61
CA PHE A 193 -17.50 11.81 4.05
C PHE A 193 -18.39 10.66 4.53
N MET A 194 -19.60 10.54 3.96
CA MET A 194 -20.55 9.50 4.36
C MET A 194 -20.31 8.14 3.69
N THR A 195 -19.35 8.04 2.75
CA THR A 195 -19.08 6.77 2.05
C THR A 195 -18.59 5.69 3.01
N ASN A 196 -17.53 5.95 3.79
CA ASN A 196 -17.00 4.97 4.75
C ASN A 196 -17.99 4.59 5.87
N PRO A 197 -18.68 5.55 6.54
CA PRO A 197 -19.73 5.22 7.50
C PRO A 197 -20.84 4.32 6.94
N ARG A 198 -21.23 4.53 5.67
CA ARG A 198 -22.22 3.68 4.98
C ARG A 198 -21.68 2.28 4.73
N ILE A 199 -20.43 2.14 4.29
CA ILE A 199 -19.78 0.84 4.11
C ILE A 199 -19.78 0.06 5.43
N LEU A 200 -19.40 0.71 6.54
CA LEU A 200 -19.41 0.08 7.87
C LEU A 200 -20.82 -0.30 8.33
N ARG A 201 -21.83 0.51 7.99
CA ARG A 201 -23.22 0.18 8.27
C ARG A 201 -23.66 -1.09 7.54
N GLU A 202 -23.41 -1.18 6.24
CA GLU A 202 -23.74 -2.37 5.46
C GLU A 202 -22.96 -3.59 5.92
N ALA A 203 -21.67 -3.45 6.23
CA ALA A 203 -20.85 -4.53 6.78
C ALA A 203 -21.44 -5.08 8.09
N ARG A 204 -21.93 -4.22 8.98
CA ARG A 204 -22.62 -4.65 10.22
C ARG A 204 -23.91 -5.40 9.92
N ILE A 205 -24.68 -4.98 8.93
CA ILE A 205 -25.92 -5.66 8.52
C ILE A 205 -25.61 -7.07 8.00
N LEU A 206 -24.60 -7.21 7.15
CA LEU A 206 -24.16 -8.51 6.63
C LEU A 206 -23.60 -9.41 7.74
N TRP A 207 -22.83 -8.84 8.66
CA TRP A 207 -22.33 -9.55 9.84
C TRP A 207 -23.48 -10.04 10.74
N ALA A 208 -24.49 -9.20 11.00
CA ALA A 208 -25.68 -9.59 11.76
C ALA A 208 -26.49 -10.71 11.07
N LYS A 209 -26.43 -10.79 9.75
CA LYS A 209 -26.99 -11.90 8.95
C LYS A 209 -26.13 -13.17 8.96
N LYS A 210 -25.04 -13.20 9.74
CA LYS A 210 -24.12 -14.35 9.90
C LYS A 210 -23.52 -14.84 8.57
N LEU A 211 -23.27 -13.92 7.63
CA LEU A 211 -22.50 -14.28 6.44
C LEU A 211 -21.08 -14.71 6.85
N GLN A 212 -20.54 -15.67 6.11
CA GLN A 212 -19.16 -16.13 6.31
C GLN A 212 -18.19 -14.95 6.16
N VAL A 213 -17.26 -14.85 7.10
CA VAL A 213 -16.20 -13.83 7.09
C VAL A 213 -14.90 -14.47 6.64
N PHE A 214 -14.31 -13.87 5.61
CA PHE A 214 -13.01 -14.20 5.06
C PHE A 214 -12.02 -13.14 5.51
N TYR A 215 -10.89 -13.57 6.06
CA TYR A 215 -9.78 -12.69 6.38
C TYR A 215 -9.13 -12.15 5.11
N ARG A 216 -8.59 -10.93 5.20
CA ARG A 216 -7.88 -10.27 4.08
C ARG A 216 -6.64 -11.11 3.69
N PRO A 217 -6.56 -11.63 2.46
CA PRO A 217 -5.33 -12.20 1.93
C PRO A 217 -4.42 -11.08 1.39
N GLU A 218 -3.13 -11.36 1.25
CA GLU A 218 -2.19 -10.51 0.53
C GLU A 218 -2.51 -10.42 -0.96
N VAL A 219 -2.06 -9.31 -1.55
CA VAL A 219 -2.31 -8.97 -2.95
C VAL A 219 -1.52 -9.85 -3.91
N TYR A 220 -2.12 -10.16 -5.06
CA TYR A 220 -1.43 -10.82 -6.15
C TYR A 220 -0.54 -9.89 -6.96
N GLN A 221 0.35 -10.46 -7.77
CA GLN A 221 1.25 -9.73 -8.67
C GLN A 221 0.52 -8.82 -9.67
N THR A 222 -0.74 -9.14 -9.98
CA THR A 222 -1.65 -8.41 -10.86
C THR A 222 -2.34 -7.20 -10.19
N SER A 223 -2.15 -7.07 -8.88
CA SER A 223 -2.68 -5.99 -8.04
C SER A 223 -1.55 -5.08 -7.54
N ILE A 224 -1.94 -3.90 -7.08
CA ILE A 224 -1.07 -2.95 -6.39
C ILE A 224 -1.46 -2.97 -4.91
N GLY A 225 -0.49 -3.24 -4.03
CA GLY A 225 -0.69 -3.21 -2.59
C GLY A 225 -0.99 -1.82 -2.04
N ARG A 226 -1.23 -1.76 -0.73
CA ARG A 226 -1.48 -0.51 0.00
C ARG A 226 -0.37 0.52 -0.13
N THR A 227 -0.70 1.77 0.17
CA THR A 227 0.30 2.83 0.36
C THR A 227 1.19 2.48 1.56
N GLU A 228 2.48 2.74 1.39
CA GLU A 228 3.50 2.53 2.40
C GLU A 228 3.35 3.51 3.57
N THR A 229 3.78 3.10 4.76
CA THR A 229 3.99 4.00 5.89
C THR A 229 5.31 4.76 5.75
N GLU A 230 5.53 5.76 6.59
CA GLU A 230 6.80 6.48 6.65
C GLU A 230 7.96 5.55 7.07
N GLU A 231 7.69 4.63 8.00
CA GLU A 231 8.63 3.61 8.44
C GLU A 231 9.04 2.70 7.26
N GLU A 232 8.07 2.17 6.52
CA GLU A 232 8.32 1.30 5.35
C GLU A 232 9.07 2.03 4.24
N THR A 233 8.74 3.31 4.01
CA THR A 233 9.48 4.18 3.08
C THR A 233 10.95 4.31 3.47
N THR A 234 11.22 4.45 4.76
CA THR A 234 12.58 4.63 5.28
C THR A 234 13.36 3.30 5.33
N LEU A 235 12.67 2.17 5.42
CA LEU A 235 13.26 0.83 5.43
C LEU A 235 13.63 0.32 4.03
N GLU A 236 12.89 0.74 3.01
CA GLU A 236 13.10 0.27 1.63
C GLU A 236 14.56 0.43 1.13
N PRO A 237 15.26 1.54 1.37
CA PRO A 237 16.67 1.68 0.98
C PRO A 237 17.59 0.63 1.62
N PHE A 238 17.37 0.26 2.88
CA PHE A 238 18.15 -0.78 3.56
C PHE A 238 17.89 -2.15 2.93
N CYS A 239 16.62 -2.46 2.63
CA CYS A 239 16.27 -3.71 1.94
C CYS A 239 16.91 -3.76 0.55
N ARG A 240 16.91 -2.65 -0.19
CA ARG A 240 17.55 -2.54 -1.50
C ARG A 240 19.06 -2.75 -1.42
N GLN A 241 19.73 -2.14 -0.45
CA GLN A 241 21.16 -2.33 -0.22
C GLN A 241 21.48 -3.78 0.14
N PHE A 242 20.63 -4.44 0.94
CA PHE A 242 20.78 -5.85 1.25
C PHE A 242 20.65 -6.75 0.02
N LEU A 243 19.68 -6.48 -0.85
CA LEU A 243 19.54 -7.20 -2.11
C LEU A 243 20.74 -6.96 -3.03
N GLN A 244 21.27 -5.74 -3.07
CA GLN A 244 22.51 -5.44 -3.80
C GLN A 244 23.69 -6.23 -3.23
N TYR A 245 23.84 -6.32 -1.91
CA TYR A 245 24.86 -7.13 -1.26
C TYR A 245 24.74 -8.62 -1.61
N CYS A 246 23.51 -9.14 -1.70
CA CYS A 246 23.25 -10.50 -2.17
C CYS A 246 23.65 -10.68 -3.64
N ALA A 247 23.37 -9.71 -4.51
CA ALA A 247 23.79 -9.72 -5.92
C ALA A 247 25.32 -9.75 -6.04
N ASP A 248 26.01 -8.91 -5.26
CA ASP A 248 27.47 -8.84 -5.23
C ASP A 248 28.12 -10.15 -4.76
N GLY A 249 27.62 -10.71 -3.65
CA GLY A 249 28.16 -11.95 -3.07
C GLY A 249 27.92 -13.19 -3.92
N SER A 250 26.83 -13.22 -4.68
CA SER A 250 26.45 -14.38 -5.52
C SER A 250 26.80 -14.21 -7.00
N SER A 251 27.28 -13.03 -7.42
CA SER A 251 27.46 -12.67 -8.84
C SER A 251 26.20 -12.87 -9.70
N THR A 252 25.02 -12.75 -9.09
CA THR A 252 23.70 -12.93 -9.73
C THR A 252 23.06 -11.59 -10.00
N PHE A 253 22.42 -11.42 -11.16
CA PHE A 253 21.67 -10.20 -11.46
C PHE A 253 20.32 -10.21 -10.76
N ILE A 254 19.99 -9.16 -10.01
CA ILE A 254 18.69 -9.05 -9.35
C ILE A 254 17.89 -7.91 -9.97
N ARG A 255 16.71 -8.23 -10.49
CA ARG A 255 15.70 -7.29 -10.97
C ARG A 255 14.72 -7.00 -9.84
N TYR A 256 14.86 -5.85 -9.21
CA TYR A 256 14.12 -5.49 -8.01
C TYR A 256 12.99 -4.50 -8.33
N ILE A 257 11.78 -4.79 -7.86
CA ILE A 257 10.64 -3.86 -7.93
C ILE A 257 10.17 -3.57 -6.49
N PRO A 258 10.44 -2.36 -5.96
CA PRO A 258 10.06 -1.99 -4.61
C PRO A 258 8.57 -1.69 -4.49
N ALA A 259 8.00 -2.01 -3.32
CA ALA A 259 6.65 -1.60 -2.94
C ALA A 259 6.60 -0.26 -2.19
N ALA A 260 7.72 0.41 -1.94
CA ALA A 260 7.72 1.65 -1.16
C ALA A 260 8.77 2.65 -1.68
N GLY A 261 8.57 3.93 -1.36
CA GLY A 261 9.53 4.99 -1.65
C GLY A 261 9.49 5.51 -3.08
N PRO A 262 10.43 6.41 -3.46
CA PRO A 262 10.34 7.18 -4.71
C PRO A 262 10.41 6.35 -6.00
N GLN A 263 10.95 5.13 -5.92
CA GLN A 263 11.08 4.19 -7.03
C GLN A 263 10.01 3.09 -7.00
N ARG A 264 8.98 3.21 -6.16
CA ARG A 264 7.87 2.26 -6.06
C ARG A 264 7.35 1.85 -7.45
N GLY A 265 7.17 0.55 -7.65
CA GLY A 265 6.65 -0.04 -8.89
C GLY A 265 7.62 0.00 -10.09
N LYS A 266 8.76 0.70 -9.98
CA LYS A 266 9.75 0.80 -11.05
C LYS A 266 10.80 -0.29 -10.93
N LEU A 267 11.19 -0.85 -12.07
CA LEU A 267 12.26 -1.83 -12.15
C LEU A 267 13.62 -1.17 -11.84
N ILE A 268 14.31 -1.70 -10.83
CA ILE A 268 15.69 -1.37 -10.48
C ILE A 268 16.58 -2.57 -10.81
N LEU A 269 17.65 -2.34 -11.56
CA LEU A 269 18.66 -3.36 -11.85
C LEU A 269 19.76 -3.31 -10.81
N LEU A 270 19.89 -4.38 -10.01
CA LEU A 270 20.95 -4.57 -9.03
C LEU A 270 22.01 -5.48 -9.64
N ASN A 271 23.03 -4.86 -10.22
CA ASN A 271 24.10 -5.57 -10.92
C ASN A 271 25.25 -5.88 -9.96
N PRO A 272 25.89 -7.06 -10.06
CA PRO A 272 27.08 -7.36 -9.29
C PRO A 272 28.21 -6.36 -9.62
N SER A 273 28.84 -5.81 -8.59
CA SER A 273 29.88 -4.78 -8.69
C SER A 273 31.10 -5.22 -9.52
N ASN A 274 31.34 -6.54 -9.60
CA ASN A 274 32.42 -7.15 -10.40
C ASN A 274 32.04 -7.39 -11.88
N SER A 275 30.83 -7.02 -12.31
CA SER A 275 30.40 -7.15 -13.69
C SER A 275 30.50 -5.80 -14.41
N SER A 276 31.18 -5.78 -15.56
CA SER A 276 31.21 -4.62 -16.47
C SER A 276 29.77 -4.16 -16.75
N LYS A 277 29.53 -2.83 -16.73
CA LYS A 277 28.23 -2.14 -16.95
C LYS A 277 27.62 -2.41 -18.35
N GLY A 278 27.33 -3.66 -18.66
CA GLY A 278 26.63 -4.12 -19.85
C GLY A 278 25.39 -4.91 -19.44
N HIS A 279 24.38 -4.92 -20.30
CA HIS A 279 23.29 -5.90 -20.23
C HIS A 279 23.86 -7.31 -20.12
N PRO A 280 23.14 -8.27 -19.50
CA PRO A 280 23.61 -9.64 -19.30
C PRO A 280 23.90 -10.32 -20.65
N ASN A 281 25.11 -10.15 -21.17
CA ASN A 281 25.61 -10.88 -22.30
C ASN A 281 26.08 -12.25 -21.79
N GLY A 282 25.23 -13.25 -21.99
CA GLY A 282 25.52 -14.67 -21.76
C GLY A 282 25.04 -15.20 -20.41
N ASN A 283 24.05 -16.10 -20.45
CA ASN A 283 23.68 -17.19 -19.51
C ASN A 283 23.79 -17.01 -17.98
N LYS A 284 23.99 -15.80 -17.46
CA LYS A 284 24.03 -15.53 -16.02
C LYS A 284 22.61 -15.47 -15.47
N ALA A 285 22.35 -16.25 -14.42
CA ALA A 285 21.04 -16.32 -13.79
C ALA A 285 20.58 -14.92 -13.37
N THR A 286 19.36 -14.57 -13.77
CA THR A 286 18.69 -13.33 -13.37
C THR A 286 17.51 -13.70 -12.49
N VAL A 287 17.41 -13.06 -11.33
CA VAL A 287 16.33 -13.27 -10.37
C VAL A 287 15.47 -12.02 -10.28
N ASP A 288 14.17 -12.20 -10.41
CA ASP A 288 13.21 -11.12 -10.23
C ASP A 288 12.73 -11.16 -8.79
N VAL A 289 12.80 -10.02 -8.10
CA VAL A 289 12.33 -9.85 -6.73
C VAL A 289 11.34 -8.68 -6.74
N LYS A 290 10.05 -8.98 -6.70
CA LYS A 290 8.97 -7.99 -6.64
C LYS A 290 8.34 -8.02 -5.26
N ILE A 291 8.42 -6.90 -4.53
CA ILE A 291 7.69 -6.74 -3.27
C ILE A 291 6.24 -6.40 -3.62
N LEU A 292 5.29 -7.17 -3.11
CA LEU A 292 3.86 -7.03 -3.42
C LEU A 292 3.16 -6.05 -2.46
N THR A 293 3.53 -6.09 -1.19
CA THR A 293 3.01 -5.22 -0.12
C THR A 293 4.15 -4.54 0.64
N PRO A 294 4.03 -3.24 0.99
CA PRO A 294 5.02 -2.55 1.83
C PRO A 294 5.23 -3.22 3.21
N GLU A 295 4.26 -3.99 3.69
CA GLU A 295 4.30 -4.64 5.00
C GLU A 295 5.51 -5.57 5.16
N PHE A 296 6.02 -6.11 4.06
CA PHE A 296 7.23 -6.93 4.03
C PHE A 296 8.43 -6.24 4.69
N TYR A 297 8.62 -4.93 4.49
CA TYR A 297 9.75 -4.21 5.07
C TYR A 297 9.69 -4.18 6.60
N SER A 298 8.49 -4.10 7.17
CA SER A 298 8.28 -4.17 8.61
C SER A 298 8.46 -5.61 9.12
N GLU A 299 8.00 -6.62 8.36
CA GLU A 299 8.19 -8.04 8.68
C GLU A 299 9.66 -8.45 8.75
N LEU A 300 10.53 -7.87 7.91
CA LEU A 300 11.99 -8.07 7.99
C LEU A 300 12.57 -7.68 9.35
N LEU A 301 11.95 -6.73 10.05
CA LEU A 301 12.43 -6.29 11.36
C LEU A 301 11.95 -7.18 12.50
N ARG A 302 10.91 -7.98 12.28
CA ARG A 302 10.28 -8.78 13.34
C ARG A 302 10.99 -10.10 13.60
N ASP A 303 11.77 -10.59 12.64
CA ASP A 303 12.63 -11.77 12.81
C ASP A 303 14.10 -11.39 12.90
N HIS A 304 14.88 -12.23 13.59
CA HIS A 304 16.33 -12.08 13.65
C HIS A 304 17.05 -12.60 12.41
N ASN A 305 16.41 -13.51 11.65
CA ASN A 305 17.00 -14.17 10.48
C ASN A 305 16.21 -13.83 9.22
N VAL A 306 16.90 -13.21 8.25
CA VAL A 306 16.30 -12.80 6.97
C VAL A 306 15.76 -14.00 6.20
N LEU A 307 16.47 -15.12 6.19
CA LEU A 307 16.02 -16.33 5.47
C LEU A 307 14.65 -16.79 5.98
N ARG A 308 14.45 -16.77 7.30
CA ARG A 308 13.16 -17.11 7.92
C ARG A 308 12.05 -16.13 7.52
N SER A 309 12.35 -14.84 7.44
CA SER A 309 11.38 -13.85 6.94
C SER A 309 10.98 -14.15 5.49
N PHE A 310 11.94 -14.51 4.63
CA PHE A 310 11.64 -14.88 3.24
C PHE A 310 10.94 -16.24 3.13
N ASP A 311 11.26 -17.22 3.97
CA ASP A 311 10.52 -18.48 4.04
C ASP A 311 9.04 -18.20 4.36
N ARG A 312 8.77 -17.41 5.41
CA ARG A 312 7.40 -17.06 5.81
C ARG A 312 6.64 -16.19 4.79
N CYS A 313 7.31 -15.19 4.22
CA CYS A 313 6.68 -14.19 3.37
C CYS A 313 6.71 -14.52 1.87
N CYS A 314 7.43 -15.57 1.46
CA CYS A 314 7.61 -15.92 0.05
C CYS A 314 7.63 -17.44 -0.20
N PHE A 315 8.65 -18.16 0.30
CA PHE A 315 8.93 -19.54 -0.16
C PHE A 315 7.94 -20.58 0.37
N GLU A 316 7.51 -20.42 1.62
CA GLU A 316 6.58 -21.30 2.33
C GLU A 316 5.29 -20.56 2.70
N ALA A 317 5.03 -19.43 2.04
CA ALA A 317 3.85 -18.62 2.29
C ALA A 317 2.58 -19.39 1.91
N GLY A 318 1.57 -19.37 2.79
CA GLY A 318 0.26 -19.94 2.51
C GLY A 318 -0.43 -19.28 1.31
N ALA A 319 -1.47 -19.93 0.79
CA ALA A 319 -2.22 -19.42 -0.36
C ALA A 319 -2.74 -18.00 -0.10
N GLY A 320 -2.30 -17.04 -0.91
CA GLY A 320 -2.68 -15.63 -0.74
C GLY A 320 -2.04 -14.95 0.48
N GLN A 321 -0.92 -15.44 0.99
CA GLN A 321 -0.17 -14.80 2.08
C GLN A 321 1.21 -14.30 1.64
N ALA A 322 1.63 -14.61 0.41
CA ALA A 322 2.92 -14.18 -0.12
C ALA A 322 2.99 -12.66 -0.24
N MET A 323 3.99 -12.05 0.40
CA MET A 323 4.28 -10.62 0.35
C MET A 323 5.35 -10.27 -0.69
N VAL A 324 6.11 -11.28 -1.14
CA VAL A 324 7.17 -11.14 -2.14
C VAL A 324 6.98 -12.19 -3.22
N SER A 325 7.22 -11.79 -4.47
CA SER A 325 7.24 -12.67 -5.63
C SER A 325 8.65 -12.80 -6.16
N ILE A 326 9.10 -14.05 -6.35
CA ILE A 326 10.45 -14.38 -6.81
C ILE A 326 10.39 -15.35 -7.99
N SER A 327 11.11 -15.06 -9.08
CA SER A 327 11.07 -15.90 -10.30
C SER A 327 11.79 -17.24 -10.14
N HIS A 328 12.94 -17.27 -9.46
CA HIS A 328 13.73 -18.48 -9.19
C HIS A 328 13.92 -18.68 -7.67
N PRO A 329 12.88 -19.16 -6.95
CA PRO A 329 12.86 -19.18 -5.50
C PRO A 329 13.98 -20.04 -4.89
N GLU A 330 14.24 -21.23 -5.43
CA GLU A 330 15.31 -22.13 -4.92
C GLU A 330 16.71 -21.50 -5.04
N LEU A 331 16.97 -20.85 -6.16
CA LEU A 331 18.23 -20.15 -6.38
C LEU A 331 18.37 -18.99 -5.40
N PHE A 332 17.33 -18.19 -5.21
CA PHE A 332 17.36 -17.06 -4.29
C PHE A 332 17.46 -17.51 -2.82
N ARG A 333 16.77 -18.59 -2.44
CA ARG A 333 16.89 -19.21 -1.11
C ARG A 333 18.33 -19.65 -0.84
N LYS A 334 18.99 -20.26 -1.83
CA LYS A 334 20.42 -20.61 -1.76
C LYS A 334 21.32 -19.38 -1.62
N ILE A 335 21.04 -18.31 -2.36
CA ILE A 335 21.77 -17.04 -2.21
C ILE A 335 21.65 -16.56 -0.75
N LEU A 336 20.43 -16.43 -0.23
CA LEU A 336 20.20 -15.98 1.14
C LEU A 336 20.91 -16.87 2.17
N ALA A 337 20.88 -18.21 2.01
CA ALA A 337 21.54 -19.15 2.92
C ALA A 337 23.07 -19.10 2.86
N THR A 338 23.66 -18.69 1.73
CA THR A 338 25.12 -18.62 1.54
C THR A 338 25.70 -17.24 1.80
N THR A 339 24.88 -16.19 1.83
CA THR A 339 25.28 -14.83 2.19
C THR A 339 25.83 -14.79 3.60
N ARG A 340 27.15 -14.59 3.73
CA ARG A 340 27.82 -14.41 5.03
C ARG A 340 28.11 -12.94 5.27
N ILE A 341 27.46 -12.35 6.25
CA ILE A 341 27.68 -10.94 6.60
C ILE A 341 28.97 -10.85 7.42
N THR A 342 30.04 -10.32 6.83
CA THR A 342 31.32 -10.12 7.52
C THR A 342 31.18 -9.02 8.58
N ALA A 343 31.37 -9.38 9.84
CA ALA A 343 31.27 -8.44 10.96
C ALA A 343 32.38 -7.38 10.88
N ARG A 344 32.00 -6.10 10.95
CA ARG A 344 32.90 -5.05 11.47
C ARG A 344 32.71 -5.03 12.99
N PRO A 345 33.78 -5.11 13.79
CA PRO A 345 33.65 -4.90 15.23
C PRO A 345 33.30 -3.42 15.44
N GLN A 346 32.04 -3.14 15.74
CA GLN A 346 31.63 -1.85 16.31
C GLN A 346 31.24 -2.04 17.77
N GLY A 347 31.68 -1.10 18.60
CA GLY A 347 31.66 -1.15 20.06
C GLY A 347 30.26 -1.29 20.67
N SER A 348 30.27 -1.73 21.94
CA SER A 348 29.16 -1.94 22.89
C SER A 348 27.74 -1.69 22.35
N SER A 349 26.91 -2.73 22.36
CA SER A 349 25.47 -2.67 22.13
C SER A 349 24.82 -1.51 22.88
N GLY A 350 24.35 -0.50 22.14
CA GLY A 350 23.62 0.63 22.73
C GLY A 350 22.33 0.17 23.41
N ILE A 351 21.83 0.98 24.35
CA ILE A 351 20.57 0.74 25.10
C ILE A 351 19.41 0.38 24.16
N LEU A 352 19.37 1.01 22.98
CA LEU A 352 18.35 0.79 21.97
C LEU A 352 18.38 -0.64 21.41
N GLN A 353 19.56 -1.22 21.21
CA GLN A 353 19.67 -2.60 20.73
C GLN A 353 19.17 -3.62 21.75
N SER A 354 19.57 -3.45 23.02
CA SER A 354 19.10 -4.32 24.09
C SER A 354 17.57 -4.31 24.19
N LEU A 355 16.95 -3.15 23.94
CA LEU A 355 15.50 -3.02 23.84
C LEU A 355 14.93 -3.73 22.62
N ILE A 356 15.51 -3.57 21.41
CA ILE A 356 15.07 -4.28 20.19
C ILE A 356 15.09 -5.79 20.41
N ASP A 357 16.19 -6.32 20.94
CA ASP A 357 16.34 -7.75 21.20
C ASP A 357 15.39 -8.24 22.29
N TRP A 358 15.05 -7.40 23.28
CA TRP A 358 14.02 -7.71 24.27
C TRP A 358 12.61 -7.73 23.64
N LEU A 359 12.29 -6.76 22.78
CA LEU A 359 10.99 -6.64 22.13
C LEU A 359 10.69 -7.81 21.18
N ARG A 360 11.68 -8.26 20.40
CA ARG A 360 11.55 -9.42 19.50
C ARG A 360 11.34 -10.72 20.25
N ARG A 361 12.09 -10.94 21.35
CA ARG A 361 12.00 -12.17 22.15
C ARG A 361 10.61 -12.42 22.74
N HIS A 362 9.86 -11.37 23.06
CA HIS A 362 8.62 -11.51 23.81
C HIS A 362 7.35 -11.34 22.96
N ARG A 363 7.41 -11.52 21.63
CA ARG A 363 6.36 -11.13 20.65
C ARG A 363 4.92 -11.32 21.19
N SER A 364 4.14 -10.25 21.24
CA SER A 364 2.79 -10.24 21.85
C SER A 364 1.68 -10.68 20.89
N ILE A 365 1.90 -10.61 19.58
CA ILE A 365 0.92 -10.96 18.55
C ILE A 365 1.51 -12.12 17.72
N PRO A 366 0.92 -13.32 17.75
CA PRO A 366 1.22 -14.36 16.77
C PRO A 366 0.86 -13.82 15.39
N SER A 367 1.80 -13.86 14.43
CA SER A 367 1.45 -13.51 13.06
C SER A 367 0.58 -14.64 12.51
N SER A 368 -0.48 -14.31 11.74
CA SER A 368 -1.32 -15.31 11.06
C SER A 368 -0.55 -16.18 10.06
N LEU A 369 0.72 -15.84 9.83
CA LEU A 369 1.70 -16.54 9.01
C LEU A 369 2.46 -17.64 9.78
N ASP A 370 2.38 -17.68 11.11
CA ASP A 370 3.16 -18.61 11.93
C ASP A 370 2.57 -20.05 11.95
N SER A 371 1.37 -20.28 11.39
CA SER A 371 0.67 -21.58 11.50
C SER A 371 1.25 -22.70 10.63
N ASN A 372 2.06 -22.37 9.61
CA ASN A 372 2.49 -23.32 8.57
C ASN A 372 3.99 -23.65 8.61
N LEU A 373 4.74 -23.10 9.57
CA LEU A 373 6.18 -23.29 9.64
C LEU A 373 6.53 -24.60 10.37
N SER A 374 7.31 -25.45 9.72
CA SER A 374 7.96 -26.60 10.34
C SER A 374 8.85 -26.16 11.51
N THR A 375 8.92 -26.96 12.58
CA THR A 375 9.73 -26.70 13.78
C THR A 375 11.20 -26.49 13.41
N PRO A 376 11.94 -25.58 14.06
CA PRO A 376 13.18 -25.05 13.50
C PRO A 376 14.35 -26.04 13.61
N GLU A 377 14.92 -26.45 12.47
CA GLU A 377 16.34 -26.77 12.43
C GLU A 377 17.12 -25.48 12.69
N GLN A 378 18.11 -25.56 13.58
CA GLN A 378 18.97 -24.46 13.99
C GLN A 378 19.67 -23.83 12.79
N SER A 379 19.03 -22.84 12.16
CA SER A 379 19.67 -22.03 11.14
C SER A 379 20.77 -21.19 11.81
N PRO A 380 22.00 -21.21 11.29
CA PRO A 380 23.11 -20.48 11.89
C PRO A 380 22.77 -18.98 11.98
N ALA A 381 23.29 -18.33 13.03
CA ALA A 381 23.13 -16.91 13.32
C ALA A 381 23.70 -15.94 12.24
N SER A 382 24.01 -16.42 11.03
CA SER A 382 24.86 -15.78 10.04
C SER A 382 24.17 -14.82 9.07
N THR A 383 22.85 -14.68 9.12
CA THR A 383 22.04 -13.86 8.18
C THR A 383 21.06 -12.93 8.90
N SER A 384 21.57 -12.10 9.81
CA SER A 384 20.77 -11.07 10.48
C SER A 384 20.75 -9.76 9.69
N PHE A 385 19.54 -9.23 9.43
CA PHE A 385 19.36 -7.94 8.75
C PHE A 385 20.01 -6.80 9.53
N ASP A 386 19.88 -6.79 10.86
CA ASP A 386 20.51 -5.79 11.74
C ASP A 386 22.03 -5.78 11.59
N HIS A 387 22.62 -6.98 11.53
CA HIS A 387 24.07 -7.11 11.40
C HIS A 387 24.53 -6.61 10.04
N PHE A 388 23.76 -6.87 8.97
CA PHE A 388 24.01 -6.27 7.66
C PHE A 388 24.03 -4.74 7.76
N VAL A 389 22.95 -4.13 8.24
CA VAL A 389 22.82 -2.66 8.32
C VAL A 389 23.98 -2.04 9.12
N ARG A 390 24.35 -2.63 10.25
CA ARG A 390 25.49 -2.16 11.06
C ARG A 390 26.84 -2.27 10.37
N SER A 391 27.02 -3.30 9.56
CA SER A 391 28.28 -3.54 8.85
C SER A 391 28.43 -2.67 7.59
N SER A 392 27.32 -2.37 6.92
CA SER A 392 27.29 -1.72 5.61
C SER A 392 27.01 -0.22 5.65
N SER A 393 26.33 0.28 6.70
CA SER A 393 25.79 1.65 6.74
C SER A 393 26.57 2.57 7.69
N GLY A 394 26.41 3.89 7.50
CA GLY A 394 27.05 4.89 8.35
C GLY A 394 26.38 5.02 9.74
N PRO A 395 27.04 5.62 10.76
CA PRO A 395 26.48 5.74 12.12
C PRO A 395 25.10 6.42 12.19
N LEU A 396 24.88 7.44 11.35
CA LEU A 396 23.59 8.14 11.27
C LEU A 396 22.48 7.22 10.71
N GLU A 397 22.78 6.45 9.66
CA GLU A 397 21.83 5.52 9.04
C GLU A 397 21.48 4.38 9.99
N VAL A 398 22.46 3.85 10.73
CA VAL A 398 22.25 2.84 11.78
C VAL A 398 21.33 3.38 12.87
N SER A 399 21.54 4.62 13.33
CA SER A 399 20.66 5.26 14.32
C SER A 399 19.22 5.42 13.82
N ILE A 400 19.05 5.81 12.54
CA ILE A 400 17.72 5.89 11.90
C ILE A 400 17.05 4.50 11.86
N TYR A 401 17.80 3.48 11.43
CA TYR A 401 17.32 2.09 11.37
C TYR A 401 16.88 1.58 12.75
N GLU A 402 17.70 1.73 13.79
CA GLU A 402 17.41 1.24 15.14
C GLU A 402 16.17 1.93 15.73
N ARG A 403 16.01 3.25 15.52
CA ARG A 403 14.81 3.99 15.95
C ARG A 403 13.54 3.45 15.30
N ILE A 404 13.60 3.15 14.00
CA ILE A 404 12.46 2.58 13.27
C ILE A 404 12.16 1.16 13.76
N CYS A 405 13.19 0.33 13.97
CA CYS A 405 13.02 -1.00 14.57
C CYS A 405 12.29 -0.93 15.90
N CYS A 406 12.76 -0.08 16.82
CA CYS A 406 12.08 0.14 18.08
C CYS A 406 10.64 0.59 17.89
N ARG A 407 10.38 1.53 16.99
CA ARG A 407 9.04 2.06 16.75
C ARG A 407 8.07 1.00 16.24
N VAL A 408 8.47 0.21 15.25
CA VAL A 408 7.65 -0.87 14.68
C VAL A 408 7.37 -1.93 15.76
N LEU A 409 8.40 -2.38 16.47
CA LEU A 409 8.27 -3.42 17.50
C LEU A 409 7.50 -2.94 18.75
N LEU A 410 7.62 -1.68 19.13
CA LEU A 410 6.80 -1.08 20.18
C LEU A 410 5.34 -0.93 19.72
N ALA A 411 5.10 -0.58 18.46
CA ALA A 411 3.75 -0.47 17.94
C ALA A 411 2.99 -1.82 17.99
N ASP A 412 3.68 -2.93 17.74
CA ASP A 412 3.12 -4.30 17.90
C ASP A 412 2.65 -4.59 19.33
N ARG A 413 3.18 -3.88 20.34
CA ARG A 413 2.84 -4.07 21.76
C ARG A 413 1.68 -3.21 22.20
N VAL A 414 1.83 -1.90 21.98
CA VAL A 414 0.98 -0.90 22.63
C VAL A 414 0.02 -0.26 21.67
N ALA A 415 0.18 -0.46 20.36
CA ALA A 415 -0.54 0.27 19.32
C ALA A 415 -1.12 -0.65 18.22
N LEU A 416 -1.41 -1.92 18.56
CA LEU A 416 -2.03 -2.91 17.65
C LEU A 416 -1.25 -3.11 16.33
N GLY A 417 0.07 -2.89 16.34
CA GLY A 417 0.93 -2.97 15.15
C GLY A 417 0.92 -1.74 14.26
N PHE A 418 0.30 -0.63 14.67
CA PHE A 418 0.22 0.61 13.89
C PHE A 418 1.13 1.72 14.46
N PRO A 419 2.28 2.02 13.83
CA PRO A 419 3.18 3.09 14.26
C PRO A 419 2.53 4.48 14.35
N SER A 420 1.53 4.75 13.51
CA SER A 420 0.76 6.01 13.55
C SER A 420 -0.06 6.17 14.83
N ILE A 421 -0.61 5.07 15.38
CA ILE A 421 -1.32 5.09 16.65
C ILE A 421 -0.33 5.33 17.80
N LEU A 422 0.84 4.68 17.76
CA LEU A 422 1.91 4.93 18.73
C LEU A 422 2.30 6.42 18.75
N ARG A 423 2.49 7.04 17.58
CA ARG A 423 2.74 8.49 17.45
C ARG A 423 1.65 9.34 18.06
N PHE A 424 0.40 8.96 17.85
CA PHE A 424 -0.74 9.64 18.46
C PHE A 424 -0.68 9.57 19.99
N TYR A 425 -0.42 8.39 20.56
CA TYR A 425 -0.26 8.24 22.01
C TYR A 425 0.86 9.11 22.57
N VAL A 426 2.01 9.16 21.90
CA VAL A 426 3.11 10.02 22.32
C VAL A 426 2.71 11.49 22.27
N ARG A 427 2.03 11.95 21.20
CA ARG A 427 1.56 13.34 21.12
C ARG A 427 0.60 13.70 22.25
N ILE A 428 -0.34 12.82 22.58
CA ILE A 428 -1.27 13.01 23.70
C ILE A 428 -0.54 13.04 25.04
N ALA A 429 0.40 12.13 25.27
CA ALA A 429 1.21 12.12 26.48
C ALA A 429 2.03 13.40 26.63
N TRP A 430 2.60 13.93 25.55
CA TRP A 430 3.31 15.21 25.56
C TRP A 430 2.42 16.40 25.85
N LEU A 431 1.21 16.43 25.26
CA LEU A 431 0.22 17.45 25.58
C LEU A 431 -0.13 17.41 27.07
N GLY A 432 -0.32 16.21 27.63
CA GLY A 432 -0.56 16.01 29.06
C GLY A 432 0.61 16.48 29.93
N ALA A 433 1.85 16.17 29.55
CA ALA A 433 3.05 16.61 30.27
C ALA A 433 3.20 18.14 30.25
N LEU A 434 2.95 18.79 29.11
CA LEU A 434 2.96 20.24 28.98
C LEU A 434 1.86 20.89 29.82
N MET A 435 0.65 20.32 29.83
CA MET A 435 -0.45 20.78 30.68
C MET A 435 -0.09 20.66 32.16
N LYS A 436 0.51 19.54 32.58
CA LYS A 436 0.97 19.36 33.97
C LYS A 436 2.05 20.37 34.35
N LEU A 437 3.06 20.55 33.51
CA LEU A 437 4.10 21.55 33.71
C LEU A 437 3.51 22.96 33.83
N ALA A 438 2.53 23.31 33.00
CA ALA A 438 1.83 24.59 33.08
C ALA A 438 1.04 24.75 34.39
N VAL A 439 0.38 23.70 34.87
CA VAL A 439 -0.31 23.69 36.17
C VAL A 439 0.69 23.84 37.32
N ASP A 440 1.82 23.15 37.26
CA ASP A 440 2.85 23.19 38.30
C ASP A 440 3.53 24.57 38.35
N ILE A 441 3.85 25.17 37.19
CA ILE A 441 4.36 26.55 37.10
C ILE A 441 3.31 27.55 37.61
N ASN A 442 2.04 27.38 37.24
CA ASN A 442 0.98 28.27 37.71
C ASN A 442 0.80 28.14 39.23
N ARG A 443 0.90 26.93 39.79
CA ARG A 443 0.90 26.71 41.24
C ARG A 443 2.10 27.35 41.91
N SER A 444 3.31 27.22 41.36
CA SER A 444 4.51 27.83 41.95
C SER A 444 4.52 29.36 41.86
N VAL A 445 3.96 29.93 40.78
CA VAL A 445 3.84 31.40 40.62
C VAL A 445 2.72 31.97 41.49
N ILE A 446 1.63 31.22 41.73
CA ILE A 446 0.55 31.63 42.65
C ILE A 446 0.94 31.40 44.12
N GLN A 447 1.81 30.43 44.42
CA GLN A 447 2.28 30.10 45.77
C GLN A 447 3.65 30.71 46.11
N ASP A 448 3.91 31.95 45.68
CA ASP A 448 4.92 32.84 46.31
C ASP A 448 4.45 33.34 47.69
N VAL A 449 3.80 32.45 48.45
CA VAL A 449 3.58 32.51 49.88
C VAL A 449 4.01 31.14 50.42
N SER A 450 5.31 31.03 50.66
CA SER A 450 5.99 30.15 51.61
C SER A 450 5.40 28.75 51.83
N ILE A 451 6.12 27.68 51.45
CA ILE A 451 6.40 26.53 52.32
C ILE A 451 7.72 25.86 51.86
N PRO A 452 8.69 25.63 52.77
CA PRO A 452 9.86 24.80 52.51
C PRO A 452 9.52 23.32 52.71
N GLY A 453 9.90 22.47 51.75
CA GLY A 453 9.93 21.01 51.90
C GLY A 453 8.93 20.26 51.03
N ALA A 454 9.32 19.90 49.81
CA ALA A 454 8.69 18.84 49.03
C ALA A 454 9.63 18.37 47.90
N TRP A 455 10.72 17.68 48.25
CA TRP A 455 11.52 16.90 47.31
C TRP A 455 11.13 15.42 47.36
N GLU A 456 9.85 15.11 47.26
CA GLU A 456 9.38 13.74 47.00
C GLU A 456 8.74 13.67 45.62
N ILE A 457 9.59 13.63 44.59
CA ILE A 457 9.21 13.24 43.23
C ILE A 457 9.59 11.77 43.06
N LEU A 458 8.68 10.83 43.35
CA LEU A 458 8.63 9.47 42.78
C LEU A 458 7.37 8.76 43.32
N PRO A 459 6.38 8.44 42.47
CA PRO A 459 6.53 7.31 41.55
C PRO A 459 6.02 7.67 40.15
N LEU A 460 6.94 8.05 39.26
CA LEU A 460 6.66 8.32 37.85
C LEU A 460 7.64 7.57 36.94
N SER A 461 8.08 6.37 37.34
CA SER A 461 9.23 5.70 36.72
C SER A 461 8.91 4.74 35.56
N LEU A 462 7.64 4.39 35.28
CA LEU A 462 7.32 3.49 34.16
C LEU A 462 6.64 4.20 32.98
N ASP A 463 5.60 5.01 33.24
CA ASP A 463 4.85 5.67 32.16
C ASP A 463 5.63 6.83 31.53
N ILE A 464 6.37 7.62 32.34
CA ILE A 464 7.30 8.61 31.77
C ILE A 464 8.46 7.92 31.07
N PHE A 465 8.95 6.80 31.58
CA PHE A 465 10.00 6.06 30.90
C PHE A 465 9.54 5.59 29.54
N LEU A 466 8.35 5.00 29.41
CA LEU A 466 7.77 4.61 28.12
C LEU A 466 7.52 5.81 27.20
N VAL A 467 7.08 6.95 27.73
CA VAL A 467 6.85 8.19 26.95
C VAL A 467 8.16 8.84 26.49
N VAL A 468 9.19 8.85 27.33
CA VAL A 468 10.53 9.36 27.02
C VAL A 468 11.24 8.43 26.04
N LEU A 469 11.16 7.12 26.25
CA LEU A 469 11.66 6.09 25.34
C LEU A 469 10.97 6.20 23.98
N ALA A 470 9.64 6.38 23.96
CA ALA A 470 8.89 6.55 22.72
C ALA A 470 9.24 7.87 22.00
N LYS A 471 9.51 8.97 22.72
CA LYS A 471 10.02 10.20 22.09
C LYS A 471 11.47 10.08 21.61
N TRP A 472 12.30 9.31 22.31
CA TRP A 472 13.68 9.06 21.90
C TRP A 472 13.75 8.14 20.67
N CYS A 473 12.77 7.24 20.52
CA CYS A 473 12.55 6.41 19.33
C CYS A 473 11.82 7.15 18.17
N LEU A 474 11.16 8.28 18.46
CA LEU A 474 10.55 9.16 17.45
C LEU A 474 11.56 10.14 16.88
#